data_AF-A0A0F8VST2-F1
#
_entry.id   AF-A0A0F8VST2-F1
#
_cell.length_a   1.000
_cell.length_b   1.000
_cell.length_c   1.000
_cell.angle_alpha   90.00
_cell.angle_beta   90.00
_cell.angle_gamma   90.00
#
_symmetry.space_group_name_H-M   'P 1'
#
loop_
_entity.id
_entity.type
_entity.pdbx_description
1 polymer ?
#
loop_
_entity_poly.entity_id
_entity_poly.type
_entity_poly.pdbx_seq_one_letter_code
_entity_poly.pdbx_strand_id
1 'polypeptide(L)'
;MTKKTDTILEAVVLLRAKGYQATVFSSRQRMPIALSGLPDLYLMKDGVSYWVEVKLRHANYMRDQMSDAQWTWYYNRREHFGEHLRYAIVESGEELIEWVTDLSYIVYRSIPEYHWERYETWRQGR
;
A
#
# COMPACT_ATOMS: atom_id res chain seq x y z
N MET A 1 -5.44 -16.52 10.70
CA MET A 1 -4.80 -15.38 9.99
C MET A 1 -5.87 -14.52 9.33
N THR A 2 -5.57 -13.29 8.91
CA THR A 2 -6.54 -12.42 8.22
C THR A 2 -6.41 -12.62 6.72
N LYS A 3 -7.55 -12.64 5.99
CA LYS A 3 -7.58 -12.76 4.52
C LYS A 3 -6.57 -11.83 3.81
N LYS A 4 -6.42 -10.59 4.30
CA LYS A 4 -5.44 -9.62 3.77
C LYS A 4 -3.99 -10.09 3.89
N THR A 5 -3.62 -10.65 5.04
CA THR A 5 -2.27 -11.18 5.27
C THR A 5 -2.00 -12.36 4.36
N ASP A 6 -2.97 -13.26 4.20
CA ASP A 6 -2.83 -14.44 3.35
C ASP A 6 -2.67 -14.03 1.87
N THR A 7 -3.49 -13.08 1.39
CA THR A 7 -3.35 -12.46 0.05
C THR A 7 -1.98 -11.83 -0.18
N ILE A 8 -1.46 -11.09 0.80
CA ILE A 8 -0.14 -10.47 0.69
C ILE A 8 0.97 -11.53 0.62
N LEU A 9 0.91 -12.56 1.47
CA LEU A 9 1.92 -13.61 1.51
C LEU A 9 1.93 -14.43 0.22
N GLU A 10 0.76 -14.76 -0.32
CA GLU A 10 0.60 -15.40 -1.63
C GLU A 10 1.29 -14.58 -2.73
N ALA A 11 1.00 -13.28 -2.80
CA ALA A 11 1.61 -12.39 -3.79
C ALA A 11 3.13 -12.31 -3.64
N VAL A 12 3.65 -12.22 -2.41
CA VAL A 12 5.10 -12.11 -2.15
C VAL A 12 5.88 -13.30 -2.67
N VAL A 13 5.36 -14.52 -2.53
CA VAL A 13 6.02 -15.73 -3.06
C VAL A 13 6.19 -15.62 -4.57
N LEU A 14 5.14 -15.23 -5.27
CA LEU A 14 5.11 -15.14 -6.73
C LEU A 14 5.90 -13.93 -7.26
N LEU A 15 5.90 -12.80 -6.55
CA LEU A 15 6.72 -11.63 -6.87
C LEU A 15 8.22 -11.93 -6.76
N ARG A 16 8.63 -12.66 -5.72
CA ARG A 16 10.03 -13.11 -5.58
C ARG A 16 10.45 -14.02 -6.71
N ALA A 17 9.58 -14.94 -7.14
CA ALA A 17 9.83 -15.77 -8.33
C ALA A 17 10.00 -14.95 -9.62
N LYS A 18 9.41 -13.75 -9.69
CA LYS A 18 9.56 -12.79 -10.81
C LYS A 18 10.72 -11.79 -10.64
N GLY A 19 11.60 -12.02 -9.65
CA GLY A 19 12.80 -11.22 -9.41
C GLY A 19 12.61 -9.97 -8.55
N TYR A 20 11.45 -9.80 -7.91
CA TYR A 20 11.27 -8.71 -6.95
C TYR A 20 11.89 -9.08 -5.59
N GLN A 21 12.58 -8.13 -4.98
CA GLN A 21 12.79 -8.14 -3.53
C GLN A 21 11.51 -7.63 -2.88
N ALA A 22 10.89 -8.43 -2.00
CA ALA A 22 9.61 -8.10 -1.40
C ALA A 22 9.66 -8.25 0.13
N THR A 23 9.33 -7.18 0.84
CA THR A 23 9.30 -7.08 2.31
C THR A 23 7.87 -6.78 2.77
N VAL A 24 7.38 -7.56 3.74
CA VAL A 24 6.04 -7.39 4.32
C VAL A 24 6.15 -6.65 5.65
N PHE A 25 5.39 -5.57 5.81
CA PHE A 25 5.24 -4.87 7.08
C PHE A 25 3.85 -5.23 7.65
N SER A 26 3.80 -6.28 8.47
CA SER A 26 2.53 -6.66 9.10
C SER A 26 2.31 -5.88 10.40
N SER A 27 1.09 -5.38 10.61
CA SER A 27 0.64 -4.77 11.87
C SER A 27 0.56 -5.74 13.06
N ARG A 28 0.82 -7.05 12.86
CA ARG A 28 0.75 -8.09 13.90
C ARG A 28 2.06 -8.31 14.66
N GLN A 29 3.19 -7.83 14.13
CA GLN A 29 4.38 -7.69 14.95
C GLN A 29 4.16 -6.46 15.85
N ARG A 30 4.49 -6.55 17.14
CA ARG A 30 4.51 -5.36 18.03
C ARG A 30 5.51 -4.37 17.45
N MET A 31 5.07 -3.53 16.53
CA MET A 31 5.93 -2.56 15.88
C MET A 31 6.15 -1.41 16.88
N PRO A 32 7.40 -0.96 17.08
CA PRO A 32 7.66 0.32 17.72
C PRO A 32 6.79 1.42 17.11
N ILE A 33 6.35 2.41 17.91
CA ILE A 33 5.50 3.53 17.45
C ILE A 33 6.08 4.21 16.19
N ALA A 34 7.41 4.27 16.07
CA ALA A 34 8.12 4.81 14.91
C ALA A 34 7.86 4.10 13.57
N LEU A 35 7.30 2.88 13.60
CA LEU A 35 6.96 2.07 12.42
C LEU A 35 5.43 1.96 12.23
N SER A 36 4.65 2.67 13.05
CA SER A 36 3.21 2.83 12.83
C SER A 36 2.97 3.63 11.54
N GLY A 37 2.02 3.18 10.73
CA GLY A 37 1.67 3.85 9.48
C GLY A 37 2.45 3.42 8.24
N LEU A 38 3.35 2.44 8.36
CA LEU A 38 4.02 1.87 7.20
C LEU A 38 3.01 1.24 6.22
N PRO A 39 3.28 1.32 4.91
CA PRO A 39 2.59 0.53 3.90
C PRO A 39 2.75 -0.97 4.17
N ASP A 40 1.77 -1.77 3.75
CA ASP A 40 1.81 -3.23 3.95
C ASP A 40 3.02 -3.92 3.28
N LEU A 41 3.51 -3.36 2.16
CA LEU A 41 4.52 -3.97 1.31
C LEU A 41 5.57 -2.95 0.84
N TYR A 42 6.82 -3.41 0.79
CA TYR A 42 7.88 -2.77 0.01
C TYR A 42 8.41 -3.73 -1.04
N LEU A 43 8.52 -3.22 -2.26
CA LEU A 43 8.99 -3.97 -3.42
C LEU A 43 10.18 -3.25 -4.03
N MET A 44 11.21 -3.98 -4.44
CA MET A 44 12.31 -3.46 -5.25
C MET A 44 12.61 -4.40 -6.41
N LYS A 45 12.78 -3.84 -7.60
CA LYS A 45 13.22 -4.58 -8.79
C LYS A 45 13.98 -3.65 -9.72
N ASP A 46 15.13 -4.10 -10.22
CA ASP A 46 15.96 -3.37 -11.18
C ASP A 46 16.30 -1.93 -10.75
N GLY A 47 16.54 -1.75 -9.45
CA GLY A 47 16.85 -0.44 -8.84
C GLY A 47 15.65 0.46 -8.58
N VAL A 48 14.45 0.07 -8.98
CA VAL A 48 13.20 0.82 -8.73
C VAL A 48 12.50 0.26 -7.50
N SER A 49 12.10 1.14 -6.57
CA SER A 49 11.38 0.75 -5.36
C SER A 49 9.91 1.20 -5.38
N TYR A 50 9.04 0.44 -4.73
CA TYR A 50 7.63 0.75 -4.54
C TYR A 50 7.20 0.49 -3.11
N TRP A 51 6.39 1.40 -2.58
CA TRP A 51 5.75 1.32 -1.28
C TRP A 51 4.26 1.10 -1.49
N VAL A 52 3.74 -0.07 -1.12
CA VAL A 52 2.38 -0.51 -1.49
C VAL A 52 1.52 -0.73 -0.26
N GLU A 53 0.43 0.03 -0.13
CA GLU A 53 -0.69 -0.30 0.76
C GLU A 53 -1.67 -1.19 0.01
N VAL A 54 -2.10 -2.29 0.63
CA VAL A 54 -3.02 -3.27 0.04
C VAL A 54 -4.37 -3.20 0.77
N LYS A 55 -5.46 -3.02 0.03
CA LYS A 55 -6.84 -3.15 0.53
C LYS A 55 -7.56 -4.28 -0.18
N LEU A 56 -8.46 -4.96 0.54
CA LEU A 56 -9.25 -6.03 -0.05
C LEU A 56 -10.58 -5.50 -0.58
N ARG A 57 -10.92 -5.77 -1.86
CA ARG A 57 -12.14 -5.23 -2.50
C ARG A 57 -13.44 -5.66 -1.82
N HIS A 58 -13.50 -6.88 -1.29
CA HIS A 58 -14.67 -7.39 -0.55
C HIS A 58 -14.82 -6.82 0.86
N ALA A 59 -13.91 -5.97 1.32
CA ALA A 59 -14.21 -5.03 2.38
C ALA A 59 -15.18 -4.00 1.79
N ASN A 60 -16.46 -4.38 1.70
CA ASN A 60 -17.54 -3.45 1.49
C ASN A 60 -17.31 -2.27 2.42
N TYR A 61 -17.59 -1.07 1.91
CA TYR A 61 -17.30 0.25 2.47
C TYR A 61 -15.96 0.84 2.03
N MET A 62 -16.09 2.03 1.44
CA MET A 62 -15.13 3.14 1.49
C MET A 62 -14.76 3.57 2.94
N ARG A 63 -14.74 2.64 3.91
CA ARG A 63 -14.33 2.79 5.32
C ARG A 63 -12.93 2.24 5.61
N ASP A 64 -12.25 1.61 4.66
CA ASP A 64 -10.80 1.33 4.72
C ASP A 64 -9.99 2.63 4.53
N GLN A 65 -10.29 3.63 5.36
CA GLN A 65 -9.48 4.82 5.53
C GLN A 65 -8.12 4.35 6.06
N MET A 66 -7.05 4.74 5.38
CA MET A 66 -5.72 4.73 6.01
C MET A 66 -5.85 5.36 7.41
N SER A 67 -5.22 4.76 8.42
CA SER A 67 -5.19 5.35 9.75
C SER A 67 -4.49 6.71 9.71
N ASP A 68 -4.70 7.57 10.71
CA ASP A 68 -4.00 8.87 10.80
C ASP A 68 -2.48 8.71 10.68
N ALA A 69 -1.93 7.63 11.24
CA ALA A 69 -0.51 7.29 11.13
C ALA A 69 -0.10 6.96 9.69
N GLN A 70 -0.93 6.20 8.96
CA GLN A 70 -0.71 5.90 7.55
C GLN A 70 -0.81 7.19 6.70
N TRP A 71 -1.82 8.02 6.90
CA TRP A 71 -1.94 9.32 6.21
C TRP A 71 -0.73 10.21 6.43
N THR A 72 -0.30 10.34 7.69
CA THR A 72 0.88 11.12 8.06
C THR A 72 2.15 10.58 7.40
N TRP A 73 2.30 9.24 7.35
CA TRP A 73 3.44 8.60 6.70
C TRP A 73 3.47 8.89 5.19
N TYR A 74 2.33 8.75 4.51
CA TYR A 74 2.21 8.98 3.07
C TYR A 74 2.39 10.46 2.71
N TYR A 75 1.81 11.37 3.48
CA TYR A 75 1.94 12.81 3.27
C TYR A 75 3.41 13.26 3.37
N ASN A 76 4.09 12.90 4.47
CA ASN A 76 5.47 13.32 4.71
C ASN A 76 6.49 12.73 3.71
N ARG A 77 6.09 11.72 2.94
CA ARG A 77 6.96 11.03 1.97
C ARG A 77 6.58 11.28 0.53
N ARG A 78 5.49 12.01 0.27
CA ARG A 78 5.03 12.32 -1.09
C ARG A 78 6.07 13.08 -1.90
N GLU A 79 6.75 14.07 -1.30
CA GLU A 79 7.76 14.87 -2.01
C GLU A 79 9.00 14.06 -2.39
N HIS A 80 9.33 13.01 -1.61
CA HIS A 80 10.51 12.18 -1.82
C HIS A 80 10.23 10.90 -2.63
N PHE A 81 9.01 10.37 -2.54
CA PHE A 81 8.65 9.04 -3.05
C PHE A 81 7.33 9.02 -3.80
N GLY A 82 6.70 10.16 -4.12
CA GLY A 82 5.33 10.24 -4.62
C GLY A 82 5.05 9.32 -5.81
N GLU A 83 5.96 9.26 -6.78
CA GLU A 83 5.89 8.38 -7.95
C GLU A 83 6.14 6.89 -7.65
N HIS A 84 6.51 6.56 -6.42
CA HIS A 84 6.81 5.22 -5.92
C HIS A 84 5.83 4.76 -4.82
N LEU A 85 4.96 5.65 -4.34
CA LEU A 85 3.85 5.31 -3.45
C LEU A 85 2.72 4.68 -4.25
N ARG A 86 2.14 3.61 -3.71
CA ARG A 86 1.18 2.77 -4.41
C ARG A 86 0.05 2.32 -3.49
N TYR A 87 -1.15 2.25 -4.06
CA TYR A 87 -2.36 1.84 -3.36
C TYR A 87 -3.07 0.77 -4.19
N ALA A 88 -3.02 -0.48 -3.74
CA ALA A 88 -3.56 -1.63 -4.44
C ALA A 88 -4.90 -2.04 -3.80
N ILE A 89 -5.96 -2.14 -4.61
CA ILE A 89 -7.27 -2.66 -4.18
C ILE A 89 -7.52 -3.97 -4.91
N VAL A 90 -7.44 -5.09 -4.20
CA VAL A 90 -7.37 -6.43 -4.78
C VAL A 90 -8.30 -7.43 -4.09
N GLU A 91 -8.64 -8.53 -4.73
CA GLU A 91 -9.44 -9.64 -4.19
C GLU A 91 -8.60 -10.86 -3.82
N SER A 92 -7.44 -11.03 -4.47
CA SER A 92 -6.55 -12.19 -4.35
C SER A 92 -5.07 -11.81 -4.49
N GLY A 93 -4.16 -12.76 -4.20
CA GLY A 93 -2.73 -12.57 -4.42
C GLY A 93 -2.38 -12.49 -5.91
N GLU A 94 -3.09 -13.23 -6.76
CA GLU A 94 -2.98 -13.18 -8.22
C GLU A 94 -3.26 -11.77 -8.77
N GLU A 95 -4.36 -11.15 -8.34
CA GLU A 95 -4.68 -9.77 -8.76
C GLU A 95 -3.62 -8.77 -8.29
N LEU A 96 -3.06 -8.97 -7.09
CA LEU A 96 -1.94 -8.14 -6.61
C LEU A 96 -0.69 -8.29 -7.47
N ILE A 97 -0.42 -9.47 -8.02
CA ILE A 97 0.72 -9.69 -8.91
C ILE A 97 0.48 -9.06 -10.27
N GLU A 98 -0.71 -9.25 -10.85
CA GLU A 98 -1.10 -8.56 -12.08
C GLU A 98 -0.94 -7.05 -11.91
N TRP A 99 -1.42 -6.51 -10.77
CA TRP A 99 -1.27 -5.11 -10.41
C TRP A 99 0.19 -4.64 -10.31
N VAL A 100 1.11 -5.46 -9.77
CA VAL A 100 2.54 -5.11 -9.68
C VAL A 100 3.28 -5.25 -11.03
N THR A 101 2.86 -6.19 -11.87
CA THR A 101 3.65 -6.65 -13.03
C THR A 101 3.14 -6.12 -14.37
N ASP A 102 1.88 -5.71 -14.47
CA ASP A 102 1.32 -5.05 -15.63
C ASP A 102 1.01 -3.58 -15.31
N LEU A 103 1.96 -2.70 -15.66
CA LEU A 103 1.81 -1.26 -15.50
C LEU A 103 0.76 -0.63 -16.43
N SER A 104 0.26 -1.37 -17.45
CA SER A 104 -0.69 -0.88 -18.45
C SER A 104 -2.16 -1.02 -18.03
N TYR A 105 -2.45 -1.93 -17.08
CA TYR A 105 -3.77 -2.10 -16.47
C TYR A 105 -4.00 -1.14 -15.29
N ILE A 106 -3.01 -0.31 -14.98
CA ILE A 106 -3.03 0.57 -13.81
C ILE A 106 -3.96 1.75 -14.10
N VAL A 107 -5.13 1.70 -13.48
CA VAL A 107 -5.77 2.92 -13.00
C VAL A 107 -4.74 3.61 -12.12
N TYR A 108 -4.01 4.56 -12.72
CA TYR A 108 -3.15 5.51 -12.02
C TYR A 108 -4.04 6.23 -11.03
N ARG A 109 -4.04 5.74 -9.80
CA ARG A 109 -4.41 6.58 -8.68
C ARG A 109 -3.20 6.53 -7.76
N SER A 110 -2.32 7.52 -7.95
CA SER A 110 -2.00 8.39 -6.82
C SER A 110 -3.23 8.43 -5.91
N ILE A 111 -3.05 8.20 -4.61
CA ILE A 111 -4.16 8.27 -3.63
C ILE A 111 -5.18 9.33 -4.12
N PRO A 112 -6.44 8.95 -4.42
CA PRO A 112 -7.34 9.81 -5.18
C PRO A 112 -7.36 11.23 -4.60
N GLU A 113 -7.40 12.28 -5.44
CA GLU A 113 -7.27 13.67 -4.97
C GLU A 113 -8.24 14.02 -3.84
N TYR A 114 -9.48 13.53 -3.89
CA TYR A 114 -10.46 13.72 -2.81
C TYR A 114 -10.00 13.16 -1.45
N HIS A 115 -9.14 12.15 -1.42
CA HIS A 115 -8.57 11.65 -0.17
C HIS A 115 -7.51 12.61 0.38
N TRP A 116 -6.73 13.27 -0.48
CA TRP A 116 -5.79 14.31 -0.07
C TRP A 116 -6.53 15.53 0.46
N GLU A 117 -7.54 16.02 -0.26
CA GLU A 117 -8.37 17.15 0.16
C GLU A 117 -9.02 16.92 1.53
N ARG A 118 -9.53 15.70 1.78
CA ARG A 118 -10.08 15.31 3.08
C ARG A 118 -9.03 15.32 4.19
N TYR A 119 -7.82 14.82 3.92
CA TYR A 119 -6.72 14.86 4.90
C TYR A 119 -6.28 16.29 5.20
N GLU A 120 -6.14 17.14 4.18
CA GLU A 120 -5.73 18.53 4.34
C GLU A 120 -6.77 19.33 5.13
N THR A 121 -8.06 19.13 4.85
CA THR A 121 -9.17 19.74 5.60
C THR A 121 -9.13 19.33 7.09
N TRP A 122 -8.90 18.05 7.38
CA TRP A 122 -8.77 17.57 8.76
C TRP A 122 -7.56 18.17 9.48
N ARG A 123 -6.40 18.24 8.81
CA ARG A 123 -5.16 18.77 9.40
C ARG A 123 -5.28 20.27 9.71
N GLN A 124 -5.97 21.04 8.87
CA GLN A 124 -6.18 22.48 9.06
C GLN A 124 -7.18 22.81 10.18
N GLY A 125 -8.07 21.87 10.52
CA GLY A 125 -9.01 22.00 11.64
C GLY A 125 -8.50 21.49 12.99
N ARG A 126 -7.24 21.03 13.06
CA ARG A 126 -6.52 20.68 14.28
C ARG A 126 -5.51 21.74 14.66
#